data_AF-A0A357HBF2-F1
#
_entry.id   AF-A0A357HBF2-F1
#
_cell.length_a   1.000
_cell.length_b   1.000
_cell.length_c   1.000
_cell.angle_alpha   90.00
_cell.angle_beta   90.00
_cell.angle_gamma   90.00
#
_symmetry.space_group_name_H-M   'P 1'
#
loop_
_entity.id
_entity.type
_entity.pdbx_description
1 polymer ?
#
loop_
_entity_poly.entity_id
_entity_poly.type
_entity_poly.pdbx_seq_one_letter_code
_entity_poly.pdbx_strand_id
1 'polypeptide(L)'
;MKKIRLLSFLSLTLATLTAVGCNPAGNSSSSSSSSPASSSQDSSVVSTPDSSSSPSSSSSPSSSSSSSSSSNQEAKVTIAEETEPQDLNIYFRSDKAQTDCDWVWAWNSSKSYLFQSSRGGQRVTFDKLGDAFEFTPIYIDFDHDYTVSTSWSYDPATNTQLSIKSDLSNMFTGIIFRSQSGSPQTSDLTINPALMKKDENGRYNIFIDENSGSVVYDIDDFSTNLIKSITYGGETTSNGNVYHLNVVGKSLDTIIVYGKDISLRPYTFDAVGNKVYGESIDITEACHQSKGTLTSRNISLSKPLDLQQKYEMFAPDANDGGKIKSCGEVNFKKFYSSSAFDADYYTEEKLGATVEGDRTTFKVWSPSASEITLNLYSDDSSALGAPEVVKMTRSEKGVFTAVEDKNLAGRYYTFDVTNYGVTTKGVSDPYARSSDANGKHSMVVDFTSKDYVQHASATGWAPAVKPSNTTIMEMHTKDMTWDESWNGEKANRGKYLGLSESNTALEDGAKTGFDYVKDLHSQGLTHVQLMPVYDFASVDETKLDTAPESYNWGYDPQQYNVP
;
A
#
# COMPACT_ATOMS: atom_id res chain seq x y z
N MET A 1 -7.20 39.73 -5.76
CA MET A 1 -5.96 39.01 -5.39
C MET A 1 -5.94 37.68 -6.13
N LYS A 2 -4.77 37.18 -6.57
CA LYS A 2 -4.71 35.94 -7.39
C LYS A 2 -4.82 34.72 -6.49
N LYS A 3 -5.70 33.76 -6.84
CA LYS A 3 -5.79 32.46 -6.16
C LYS A 3 -4.50 31.68 -6.41
N ILE A 4 -3.77 31.35 -5.34
CA ILE A 4 -2.71 30.35 -5.39
C ILE A 4 -3.37 29.00 -5.10
N ARG A 5 -3.39 28.12 -6.10
CA ARG A 5 -3.77 26.71 -5.90
C ARG A 5 -2.55 25.97 -5.38
N LEU A 6 -2.67 25.31 -4.24
CA LEU A 6 -1.73 24.26 -3.85
C LEU A 6 -2.01 23.06 -4.77
N LEU A 7 -1.06 22.72 -5.63
CA LEU A 7 -1.11 21.52 -6.48
C LEU A 7 -0.31 20.43 -5.81
N SER A 8 -0.98 19.34 -5.44
CA SER A 8 -0.33 18.11 -4.98
C SER A 8 0.54 17.57 -6.12
N PHE A 9 1.86 17.55 -5.93
CA PHE A 9 2.77 17.02 -6.95
C PHE A 9 2.90 15.50 -6.88
N LEU A 10 3.05 14.90 -8.07
CA LEU A 10 3.18 13.47 -8.29
C LEU A 10 4.44 12.90 -7.64
N SER A 11 4.34 11.66 -7.14
CA SER A 11 5.50 10.83 -6.79
C SER A 11 6.45 10.73 -7.98
N LEU A 12 7.72 11.08 -7.78
CA LEU A 12 8.77 10.95 -8.78
C LEU A 12 9.51 9.62 -8.58
N THR A 13 9.41 8.72 -9.55
CA THR A 13 10.01 7.39 -9.47
C THR A 13 11.54 7.47 -9.44
N LEU A 14 12.16 6.82 -8.46
CA LEU A 14 13.61 6.85 -8.25
C LEU A 14 14.35 6.08 -9.37
N ALA A 15 15.17 6.77 -10.15
CA ALA A 15 16.06 6.14 -11.13
C ALA A 15 17.39 5.76 -10.47
N THR A 16 17.68 4.46 -10.37
CA THR A 16 18.95 3.96 -9.82
C THR A 16 20.13 4.28 -10.74
N LEU A 17 21.03 5.16 -10.29
CA LEU A 17 22.33 5.37 -10.93
C LEU A 17 23.37 4.42 -10.29
N THR A 18 23.82 3.42 -11.04
CA THR A 18 24.89 2.52 -10.61
C THR A 18 26.25 3.22 -10.64
N ALA A 19 26.84 3.45 -9.47
CA ALA A 19 28.22 3.94 -9.37
C ALA A 19 29.22 2.81 -9.69
N VAL A 20 30.13 3.05 -10.64
CA VAL A 20 31.20 2.12 -11.01
C VAL A 20 32.33 2.22 -9.99
N GLY A 21 32.50 1.19 -9.16
CA GLY A 21 33.62 1.06 -8.23
C GLY A 21 34.78 0.28 -8.84
N CYS A 22 35.95 0.93 -9.00
CA CYS A 22 37.17 0.25 -9.42
C CYS A 22 37.69 -0.70 -8.32
N ASN A 23 38.09 -1.90 -8.74
CA ASN A 23 38.75 -2.90 -7.90
C ASN A 23 40.28 -2.70 -7.94
N PRO A 24 41.00 -2.96 -6.84
CA PRO A 24 42.25 -3.71 -7.00
C PRO A 24 42.48 -4.81 -5.96
N ALA A 25 42.62 -6.04 -6.48
CA ALA A 25 43.59 -7.07 -6.11
C ALA A 25 43.93 -7.33 -4.62
N GLY A 26 43.55 -8.52 -4.14
CA GLY A 26 44.15 -9.19 -2.98
C GLY A 26 43.88 -10.70 -3.08
N ASN A 27 44.94 -11.52 -3.12
CA ASN A 27 44.85 -12.92 -3.57
C ASN A 27 45.11 -13.95 -2.44
N SER A 28 44.52 -15.14 -2.63
CA SER A 28 45.04 -16.47 -2.25
C SER A 28 44.74 -17.10 -0.86
N SER A 29 44.59 -18.44 -0.93
CA SER A 29 44.75 -19.48 0.12
C SER A 29 43.63 -19.65 1.17
N SER A 30 43.22 -20.88 1.56
CA SER A 30 43.59 -22.23 1.07
C SER A 30 42.65 -23.36 1.56
N SER A 31 42.65 -24.47 0.80
CA SER A 31 42.62 -25.89 1.27
C SER A 31 41.46 -26.40 2.16
N SER A 32 40.60 -27.32 1.66
CA SER A 32 40.65 -28.81 1.91
C SER A 32 40.03 -29.24 3.26
N SER A 33 39.41 -30.41 3.50
CA SER A 33 39.06 -31.64 2.76
C SER A 33 37.84 -32.29 3.48
N SER A 34 37.32 -33.52 3.27
CA SER A 34 37.68 -34.70 2.46
C SER A 34 36.45 -35.65 2.32
N SER A 35 36.45 -36.52 1.32
CA SER A 35 35.56 -37.69 1.12
C SER A 35 35.98 -38.90 2.03
N PRO A 36 35.55 -40.18 1.83
CA PRO A 36 34.53 -40.77 0.94
C PRO A 36 33.67 -41.94 1.55
N ALA A 37 32.88 -42.57 0.66
CA ALA A 37 32.50 -44.00 0.63
C ALA A 37 31.36 -44.48 1.58
N SER A 38 30.65 -45.58 1.31
CA SER A 38 30.82 -46.66 0.31
C SER A 38 29.51 -47.41 0.01
N SER A 39 29.40 -48.08 -1.17
CA SER A 39 28.82 -49.43 -1.44
C SER A 39 27.41 -49.83 -0.89
N SER A 40 26.56 -50.62 -1.54
CA SER A 40 26.66 -51.53 -2.71
C SER A 40 25.29 -52.19 -3.00
N GLN A 41 25.07 -52.67 -4.23
CA GLN A 41 24.47 -53.97 -4.68
C GLN A 41 23.24 -54.59 -3.93
N ASP A 42 22.34 -55.38 -4.53
CA ASP A 42 22.29 -56.05 -5.85
C ASP A 42 20.87 -56.51 -6.25
N SER A 43 20.74 -57.09 -7.47
CA SER A 43 19.82 -58.18 -7.89
C SER A 43 18.29 -58.02 -7.67
N SER A 44 17.46 -57.80 -8.71
CA SER A 44 16.94 -58.75 -9.74
C SER A 44 15.86 -59.73 -9.20
N VAL A 45 14.76 -60.03 -9.91
CA VAL A 45 14.63 -61.04 -10.99
C VAL A 45 13.17 -61.10 -11.52
N VAL A 46 12.97 -61.12 -12.86
CA VAL A 46 12.00 -61.92 -13.70
C VAL A 46 10.50 -61.97 -13.25
N SER A 47 9.48 -61.69 -14.09
CA SER A 47 9.05 -62.53 -15.24
C SER A 47 8.09 -61.83 -16.21
N THR A 48 8.16 -62.22 -17.49
CA THR A 48 7.18 -62.05 -18.60
C THR A 48 6.08 -63.16 -18.51
N PRO A 49 5.11 -63.37 -19.46
CA PRO A 49 5.02 -62.86 -20.84
C PRO A 49 3.61 -62.59 -21.46
N ASP A 50 3.65 -62.29 -22.76
CA ASP A 50 2.65 -62.60 -23.81
C ASP A 50 1.30 -61.85 -23.86
N SER A 51 0.72 -61.55 -25.04
CA SER A 51 1.18 -61.74 -26.43
C SER A 51 0.45 -60.84 -27.47
N SER A 52 1.06 -60.72 -28.65
CA SER A 52 0.54 -60.36 -30.00
C SER A 52 -0.96 -60.01 -30.16
N SER A 53 -1.34 -59.02 -30.96
CA SER A 53 -1.18 -59.09 -32.43
C SER A 53 -1.44 -57.79 -33.22
N SER A 54 -0.54 -57.46 -34.15
CA SER A 54 -0.85 -56.72 -35.40
C SER A 54 -1.04 -57.74 -36.54
N PRO A 55 -1.59 -57.38 -37.73
CA PRO A 55 -0.72 -56.78 -38.77
C PRO A 55 -1.38 -55.88 -39.85
N SER A 56 -0.55 -55.12 -40.59
CA SER A 56 -0.60 -54.84 -42.06
C SER A 56 -1.86 -54.23 -42.74
N SER A 57 -1.78 -53.39 -43.78
CA SER A 57 -0.66 -52.69 -44.44
C SER A 57 -1.15 -51.71 -45.53
N SER A 58 -0.27 -50.77 -45.90
CA SER A 58 -0.11 -50.19 -47.26
C SER A 58 -1.29 -49.50 -47.98
N SER A 59 -1.17 -48.20 -48.25
CA SER A 59 -0.70 -47.72 -49.57
C SER A 59 -0.56 -46.20 -49.62
N SER A 60 0.58 -45.71 -50.14
CA SER A 60 0.72 -44.33 -50.64
C SER A 60 0.29 -44.29 -52.11
N PRO A 61 -0.16 -43.13 -52.62
CA PRO A 61 0.80 -42.34 -53.40
C PRO A 61 0.74 -40.83 -53.14
N SER A 62 1.81 -40.17 -53.57
CA SER A 62 2.01 -38.72 -53.52
C SER A 62 1.07 -37.91 -54.42
N SER A 63 0.59 -36.77 -53.93
CA SER A 63 0.58 -35.54 -54.74
C SER A 63 0.67 -34.29 -53.85
N SER A 64 1.48 -33.33 -54.29
CA SER A 64 1.70 -32.06 -53.61
C SER A 64 0.64 -31.03 -54.03
N SER A 65 -0.04 -30.42 -53.07
CA SER A 65 -0.56 -29.06 -53.24
C SER A 65 -0.62 -28.34 -51.90
N SER A 66 -0.01 -27.16 -51.86
CA SER A 66 0.02 -26.29 -50.69
C SER A 66 -1.25 -25.44 -50.62
N SER A 67 -1.99 -25.54 -49.52
CA SER A 67 -2.92 -24.50 -49.09
C SER A 67 -2.81 -24.30 -47.58
N SER A 68 -2.65 -23.04 -47.19
CA SER A 68 -2.49 -22.62 -45.80
C SER A 68 -3.83 -22.64 -45.07
N SER A 69 -4.00 -23.50 -44.09
CA SER A 69 -5.11 -23.42 -43.12
C SER A 69 -4.62 -22.79 -41.82
N SER A 70 -4.97 -21.53 -41.58
CA SER A 70 -4.88 -20.89 -40.28
C SER A 70 -6.01 -21.39 -39.38
N SER A 71 -5.76 -22.46 -38.63
CA SER A 71 -6.69 -22.94 -37.62
C SER A 71 -6.62 -22.09 -36.36
N ASN A 72 -7.54 -21.12 -36.22
CA ASN A 72 -7.94 -20.68 -34.88
C ASN A 72 -8.66 -21.87 -34.23
N GLN A 73 -7.97 -22.64 -33.40
CA GLN A 73 -8.63 -23.53 -32.45
C GLN A 73 -9.17 -22.65 -31.32
N GLU A 74 -10.50 -22.59 -31.19
CA GLU A 74 -11.11 -22.14 -29.93
C GLU A 74 -10.66 -23.11 -28.83
N ALA A 75 -10.17 -22.56 -27.71
CA ALA A 75 -9.72 -23.37 -26.58
C ALA A 75 -10.92 -24.16 -26.03
N LYS A 76 -10.83 -25.49 -26.05
CA LYS A 76 -11.92 -26.34 -25.55
C LYS A 76 -12.00 -26.21 -24.03
N VAL A 77 -13.04 -25.54 -23.53
CA VAL A 77 -13.39 -25.52 -22.11
C VAL A 77 -13.97 -26.89 -21.73
N THR A 78 -13.52 -27.44 -20.60
CA THR A 78 -14.04 -28.68 -20.01
C THR A 78 -14.24 -28.48 -18.51
N ILE A 79 -15.12 -29.25 -17.88
CA ILE A 79 -15.11 -29.33 -16.41
C ILE A 79 -13.77 -29.96 -15.98
N ALA A 80 -13.21 -29.55 -14.84
CA ALA A 80 -11.99 -30.17 -14.31
C ALA A 80 -12.24 -31.66 -13.98
N GLU A 81 -11.75 -32.58 -14.82
CA GLU A 81 -11.88 -34.02 -14.58
C GLU A 81 -10.85 -34.52 -13.56
N GLU A 82 -11.29 -35.38 -12.63
CA GLU A 82 -10.43 -35.92 -11.56
C GLU A 82 -9.49 -37.07 -11.99
N THR A 83 -9.44 -37.38 -13.28
CA THR A 83 -9.14 -38.73 -13.80
C THR A 83 -7.66 -39.08 -13.96
N GLU A 84 -6.72 -38.17 -13.66
CA GLU A 84 -5.28 -38.47 -13.54
C GLU A 84 -4.69 -37.83 -12.27
N PRO A 85 -3.79 -38.54 -11.55
CA PRO A 85 -3.12 -37.96 -10.39
C PRO A 85 -2.08 -36.94 -10.84
N GLN A 86 -2.10 -35.79 -10.18
CA GLN A 86 -1.09 -34.75 -10.24
C GLN A 86 -0.98 -34.23 -8.80
N ASP A 87 0.22 -34.23 -8.23
CA ASP A 87 0.40 -34.00 -6.79
C ASP A 87 0.09 -32.56 -6.37
N LEU A 88 0.31 -31.60 -7.27
CA LEU A 88 -0.09 -30.21 -7.11
C LEU A 88 -0.74 -29.67 -8.39
N ASN A 89 -1.95 -29.14 -8.22
CA ASN A 89 -2.71 -28.43 -9.23
C ASN A 89 -2.74 -26.93 -8.91
N ILE A 90 -2.41 -26.08 -9.88
CA ILE A 90 -2.53 -24.61 -9.76
C ILE A 90 -3.51 -24.13 -10.83
N TYR A 91 -4.70 -23.76 -10.40
CA TYR A 91 -5.75 -23.24 -11.27
C TYR A 91 -5.68 -21.71 -11.30
N PHE A 92 -5.29 -21.15 -12.46
CA PHE A 92 -5.06 -19.71 -12.63
C PHE A 92 -6.12 -19.04 -13.49
N ARG A 93 -6.76 -18.00 -12.96
CA ARG A 93 -7.78 -17.18 -13.61
C ARG A 93 -7.26 -15.77 -13.89
N SER A 94 -7.49 -15.28 -15.11
CA SER A 94 -7.23 -13.91 -15.55
C SER A 94 -8.32 -13.48 -16.53
N ASP A 95 -8.83 -12.25 -16.42
CA ASP A 95 -9.80 -11.68 -17.37
C ASP A 95 -9.10 -11.15 -18.65
N LYS A 96 -7.76 -11.23 -18.72
CA LYS A 96 -6.97 -10.92 -19.93
C LYS A 96 -7.06 -12.09 -20.91
N ALA A 97 -7.05 -11.79 -22.21
CA ALA A 97 -6.89 -12.80 -23.25
C ALA A 97 -5.45 -13.37 -23.22
N GLN A 98 -5.26 -14.43 -22.44
CA GLN A 98 -3.98 -15.10 -22.23
C GLN A 98 -3.75 -16.20 -23.27
N THR A 99 -2.88 -15.96 -24.23
CA THR A 99 -2.34 -16.95 -25.19
C THR A 99 -1.01 -17.51 -24.68
N ASP A 100 -0.71 -18.78 -24.98
CA ASP A 100 0.60 -19.42 -24.73
C ASP A 100 1.09 -19.32 -23.27
N CYS A 101 0.20 -19.56 -22.29
CA CYS A 101 0.55 -19.60 -20.86
C CYS A 101 1.02 -20.99 -20.39
N ASP A 102 1.75 -21.71 -21.23
CA ASP A 102 2.28 -23.04 -20.92
C ASP A 102 3.66 -23.00 -20.23
N TRP A 103 4.33 -21.85 -20.15
CA TRP A 103 5.61 -21.70 -19.46
C TRP A 103 5.48 -21.01 -18.11
N VAL A 104 6.19 -21.54 -17.12
CA VAL A 104 6.10 -21.14 -15.71
C VAL A 104 7.50 -20.77 -15.20
N TRP A 105 7.64 -19.54 -14.70
CA TRP A 105 8.81 -19.12 -13.92
C TRP A 105 8.46 -19.17 -12.43
N ALA A 106 9.13 -20.02 -11.68
CA ALA A 106 8.89 -20.21 -10.25
C ALA A 106 10.16 -19.98 -9.43
N TRP A 107 10.02 -19.45 -8.21
CA TRP A 107 11.15 -19.16 -7.33
C TRP A 107 10.84 -19.31 -5.84
N ASN A 108 11.90 -19.54 -5.06
CA ASN A 108 11.92 -19.38 -3.61
C ASN A 108 13.11 -18.48 -3.20
N SER A 109 13.43 -18.40 -1.91
CA SER A 109 14.55 -17.60 -1.39
C SER A 109 15.93 -18.02 -1.90
N SER A 110 16.07 -19.23 -2.45
CA SER A 110 17.36 -19.86 -2.77
C SER A 110 17.58 -20.07 -4.27
N LYS A 111 16.52 -20.29 -5.05
CA LYS A 111 16.58 -20.71 -6.46
C LYS A 111 15.39 -20.21 -7.28
N SER A 112 15.57 -20.12 -8.59
CA SER A 112 14.52 -19.77 -9.57
C SER A 112 14.70 -20.56 -10.86
N TYR A 113 13.57 -20.89 -11.50
CA TYR A 113 13.53 -21.87 -12.60
C TYR A 113 12.41 -21.56 -13.60
N LEU A 114 12.71 -21.70 -14.89
CA LEU A 114 11.74 -21.76 -15.98
C LEU A 114 11.46 -23.22 -16.34
N PHE A 115 10.18 -23.63 -16.37
CA PHE A 115 9.76 -24.95 -16.85
C PHE A 115 8.45 -24.88 -17.62
N GLN A 116 8.17 -25.91 -18.43
CA GLN A 116 6.92 -26.03 -19.16
C GLN A 116 5.89 -26.81 -18.33
N SER A 117 4.69 -26.27 -18.21
CA SER A 117 3.52 -26.95 -17.63
C SER A 117 3.01 -28.07 -18.55
N SER A 118 2.38 -29.08 -17.97
CA SER A 118 2.06 -30.33 -18.68
C SER A 118 0.93 -30.24 -19.71
N ARG A 119 0.09 -29.19 -19.72
CA ARG A 119 -1.09 -29.07 -20.61
C ARG A 119 -1.40 -27.63 -21.07
N GLY A 120 -0.56 -27.08 -21.94
CA GLY A 120 -0.85 -25.81 -22.62
C GLY A 120 -2.17 -25.82 -23.40
N GLY A 121 -3.05 -24.84 -23.14
CA GLY A 121 -4.23 -24.54 -23.96
C GLY A 121 -5.58 -25.11 -23.50
N GLN A 122 -5.63 -25.93 -22.44
CA GLN A 122 -6.91 -26.35 -21.85
C GLN A 122 -7.44 -25.30 -20.86
N ARG A 123 -8.76 -25.09 -20.85
CA ARG A 123 -9.48 -24.25 -19.88
C ARG A 123 -10.39 -25.13 -19.05
N VAL A 124 -10.39 -24.95 -17.73
CA VAL A 124 -11.25 -25.72 -16.82
C VAL A 124 -12.21 -24.85 -16.02
N THR A 125 -13.42 -25.35 -15.80
CA THR A 125 -14.41 -24.77 -14.87
C THR A 125 -14.66 -25.72 -13.71
N PHE A 126 -15.26 -25.19 -12.63
CA PHE A 126 -15.69 -25.96 -11.46
C PHE A 126 -17.19 -25.72 -11.22
N ASP A 127 -17.98 -26.78 -11.10
CA ASP A 127 -19.44 -26.72 -10.93
C ASP A 127 -19.87 -25.76 -9.80
N LYS A 128 -19.10 -25.71 -8.70
CA LYS A 128 -19.34 -24.81 -7.55
C LYS A 128 -19.24 -23.33 -7.91
N LEU A 129 -18.38 -22.96 -8.86
CA LEU A 129 -18.17 -21.57 -9.28
C LEU A 129 -19.02 -21.23 -10.52
N GLY A 130 -19.39 -22.23 -11.31
CA GLY A 130 -20.08 -22.08 -12.58
C GLY A 130 -19.17 -21.62 -13.72
N ASP A 131 -19.71 -21.62 -14.94
CA ASP A 131 -18.95 -21.41 -16.18
C ASP A 131 -18.32 -20.01 -16.31
N ALA A 132 -18.71 -19.04 -15.46
CA ALA A 132 -18.10 -17.71 -15.41
C ALA A 132 -16.66 -17.69 -14.84
N PHE A 133 -16.21 -18.81 -14.26
CA PHE A 133 -14.88 -18.95 -13.67
C PHE A 133 -14.06 -20.02 -14.41
N GLU A 134 -13.52 -19.63 -15.56
CA GLU A 134 -12.52 -20.40 -16.29
C GLU A 134 -11.12 -20.23 -15.70
N PHE A 135 -10.38 -21.33 -15.61
CA PHE A 135 -8.99 -21.40 -15.15
C PHE A 135 -8.09 -22.04 -16.20
N THR A 136 -6.85 -21.58 -16.31
CA THR A 136 -5.73 -22.34 -16.86
C THR A 136 -5.18 -23.24 -15.74
N PRO A 137 -5.22 -24.57 -15.87
CA PRO A 137 -4.53 -25.45 -14.93
C PRO A 137 -3.03 -25.53 -15.25
N ILE A 138 -2.19 -25.45 -14.23
CA ILE A 138 -0.85 -26.05 -14.20
C ILE A 138 -0.98 -27.32 -13.37
N TYR A 139 -0.34 -28.39 -13.82
CA TYR A 139 -0.18 -29.58 -13.02
C TYR A 139 1.31 -29.91 -12.80
N ILE A 140 1.64 -30.31 -11.57
CA ILE A 140 2.99 -30.61 -11.10
C ILE A 140 2.96 -31.94 -10.35
N ASP A 141 3.81 -32.85 -10.78
CA ASP A 141 4.09 -34.13 -10.14
C ASP A 141 5.29 -33.98 -9.20
N PHE A 142 5.19 -34.56 -8.01
CA PHE A 142 6.33 -34.62 -7.11
C PHE A 142 7.24 -35.78 -7.50
N ASP A 143 8.53 -35.61 -7.18
CA ASP A 143 9.60 -36.56 -7.47
C ASP A 143 9.78 -36.88 -8.98
N HIS A 144 9.14 -36.11 -9.87
CA HIS A 144 9.37 -36.05 -11.31
C HIS A 144 10.54 -35.12 -11.66
N ASP A 145 11.43 -35.52 -12.57
CA ASP A 145 12.57 -34.70 -13.03
C ASP A 145 12.15 -33.78 -14.18
N TYR A 146 11.96 -32.49 -13.88
CA TYR A 146 11.67 -31.46 -14.87
C TYR A 146 12.93 -30.93 -15.53
N THR A 147 12.91 -30.82 -16.85
CA THR A 147 13.93 -30.06 -17.59
C THR A 147 13.66 -28.57 -17.42
N VAL A 148 14.58 -27.86 -16.78
CA VAL A 148 14.41 -26.45 -16.39
C VAL A 148 15.56 -25.58 -16.86
N SER A 149 15.27 -24.31 -17.21
CA SER A 149 16.29 -23.29 -17.45
C SER A 149 16.43 -22.40 -16.21
N THR A 150 17.67 -22.02 -15.87
CA THR A 150 17.96 -21.02 -14.81
C THR A 150 18.14 -19.61 -15.38
N SER A 151 18.08 -19.45 -16.70
CA SER A 151 18.14 -18.15 -17.39
C SER A 151 16.75 -17.53 -17.51
N TRP A 152 16.67 -16.20 -17.45
CA TRP A 152 15.42 -15.45 -17.58
C TRP A 152 14.74 -15.59 -18.95
N SER A 153 15.45 -16.12 -19.95
CA SER A 153 14.89 -16.57 -21.23
C SER A 153 15.13 -18.06 -21.38
N TYR A 154 14.28 -18.77 -22.13
CA TYR A 154 14.53 -20.17 -22.44
C TYR A 154 15.82 -20.31 -23.27
N ASP A 155 16.86 -20.87 -22.66
CA ASP A 155 18.15 -21.14 -23.29
C ASP A 155 18.52 -22.62 -23.07
N PRO A 156 18.39 -23.47 -24.12
CA PRO A 156 18.75 -24.88 -24.06
C PRO A 156 20.18 -25.17 -23.56
N ALA A 157 21.12 -24.23 -23.72
CA ALA A 157 22.49 -24.38 -23.23
C ALA A 157 22.61 -24.26 -21.70
N THR A 158 21.58 -23.72 -21.03
CA THR A 158 21.50 -23.59 -19.57
C THR A 158 20.55 -24.61 -18.92
N ASN A 159 19.98 -25.53 -19.70
CA ASN A 159 19.04 -26.51 -19.18
C ASN A 159 19.70 -27.46 -18.16
N THR A 160 19.01 -27.66 -17.05
CA THR A 160 19.36 -28.61 -15.99
C THR A 160 18.11 -29.43 -15.61
N GLN A 161 18.25 -30.35 -14.65
CA GLN A 161 17.13 -31.10 -14.09
C GLN A 161 16.77 -30.58 -12.70
N LEU A 162 15.47 -30.50 -12.41
CA LEU A 162 14.93 -30.22 -11.09
C LEU A 162 13.80 -31.21 -10.78
N SER A 163 13.98 -32.04 -9.76
CA SER A 163 12.86 -32.73 -9.13
C SER A 163 12.25 -31.87 -8.03
N ILE A 164 10.97 -31.52 -8.19
CA ILE A 164 10.16 -30.88 -7.14
C ILE A 164 9.82 -31.97 -6.14
N LYS A 165 10.12 -31.76 -4.85
CA LYS A 165 9.96 -32.79 -3.82
C LYS A 165 8.60 -32.70 -3.13
N SER A 166 8.11 -33.86 -2.73
CA SER A 166 6.88 -34.04 -1.95
C SER A 166 6.95 -33.45 -0.54
N ASP A 167 8.16 -33.17 -0.03
CA ASP A 167 8.41 -32.26 1.09
C ASP A 167 8.37 -30.80 0.62
N LEU A 168 7.35 -30.07 1.08
CA LEU A 168 7.10 -28.66 0.73
C LEU A 168 8.16 -27.69 1.31
N SER A 169 9.13 -28.15 2.11
CA SER A 169 10.16 -27.32 2.73
C SER A 169 10.98 -26.46 1.76
N ASN A 170 11.10 -26.89 0.51
CA ASN A 170 11.84 -26.20 -0.56
C ASN A 170 10.93 -25.71 -1.69
N MET A 171 9.61 -25.70 -1.47
CA MET A 171 8.64 -25.32 -2.49
C MET A 171 8.81 -23.86 -2.93
N PHE A 172 8.44 -23.55 -4.17
CA PHE A 172 8.43 -22.17 -4.65
C PHE A 172 7.38 -21.34 -3.89
N THR A 173 7.72 -20.09 -3.62
CA THR A 173 6.86 -19.11 -2.95
C THR A 173 6.37 -18.03 -3.92
N GLY A 174 6.89 -18.00 -5.15
CA GLY A 174 6.44 -17.10 -6.20
C GLY A 174 6.39 -17.79 -7.57
N ILE A 175 5.48 -17.32 -8.42
CA ILE A 175 5.21 -17.85 -9.75
C ILE A 175 4.81 -16.72 -10.74
N ILE A 176 5.27 -16.82 -11.98
CA ILE A 176 4.90 -15.95 -13.12
C ILE A 176 4.62 -16.84 -14.33
N PHE A 177 3.50 -16.60 -15.02
CA PHE A 177 3.21 -17.22 -16.31
C PHE A 177 3.93 -16.49 -17.44
N ARG A 178 4.45 -17.23 -18.42
CA ARG A 178 5.26 -16.70 -19.52
C ARG A 178 4.88 -17.35 -20.84
N SER A 179 5.17 -16.66 -21.94
CA SER A 179 5.16 -17.23 -23.28
C SER A 179 6.40 -18.12 -23.50
N GLN A 180 6.36 -18.96 -24.53
CA GLN A 180 7.54 -19.74 -25.00
C GLN A 180 8.77 -18.86 -25.29
N SER A 181 8.57 -17.61 -25.72
CA SER A 181 9.62 -16.62 -25.94
C SER A 181 10.16 -15.94 -24.66
N GLY A 182 9.59 -16.27 -23.49
CA GLY A 182 9.97 -15.72 -22.20
C GLY A 182 9.31 -14.38 -21.84
N SER A 183 8.32 -13.89 -22.57
CA SER A 183 7.61 -12.66 -22.14
C SER A 183 6.68 -12.96 -20.97
N PRO A 184 6.72 -12.21 -19.85
CA PRO A 184 5.78 -12.39 -18.74
C PRO A 184 4.35 -12.04 -19.18
N GLN A 185 3.41 -12.92 -18.84
CA GLN A 185 1.98 -12.81 -19.12
C GLN A 185 1.19 -12.32 -17.88
N THR A 186 1.76 -12.45 -16.69
CA THR A 186 1.20 -12.01 -15.41
C THR A 186 2.17 -11.11 -14.65
N SER A 187 1.68 -10.41 -13.63
CA SER A 187 2.53 -9.92 -12.54
C SER A 187 3.09 -11.09 -11.71
N ASP A 188 4.01 -10.77 -10.80
CA ASP A 188 4.47 -11.68 -9.75
C ASP A 188 3.28 -12.15 -8.90
N LEU A 189 3.09 -13.46 -8.80
CA LEU A 189 2.07 -14.10 -7.97
C LEU A 189 2.78 -14.81 -6.81
N THR A 190 2.31 -14.59 -5.58
CA THR A 190 2.92 -15.18 -4.37
C THR A 190 2.06 -16.31 -3.83
N ILE A 191 2.67 -17.44 -3.51
CA ILE A 191 2.02 -18.58 -2.85
C ILE A 191 2.68 -18.88 -1.49
N ASN A 192 1.89 -19.42 -0.57
CA ASN A 192 2.31 -19.82 0.77
C ASN A 192 2.13 -21.34 0.94
N PRO A 193 3.21 -22.14 0.77
CA PRO A 193 3.15 -23.60 0.93
C PRO A 193 2.61 -24.07 2.29
N ALA A 194 2.74 -23.28 3.36
CA ALA A 194 2.25 -23.65 4.68
C ALA A 194 0.71 -23.63 4.81
N LEU A 195 -0.01 -23.11 3.82
CA LEU A 195 -1.47 -23.11 3.76
C LEU A 195 -2.04 -24.20 2.84
N MET A 196 -1.19 -24.91 2.10
CA MET A 196 -1.61 -25.98 1.19
C MET A 196 -2.20 -27.16 1.97
N LYS A 197 -3.34 -27.69 1.49
CA LYS A 197 -4.00 -28.87 2.03
C LYS A 197 -4.17 -29.91 0.93
N LYS A 198 -4.18 -31.19 1.31
CA LYS A 198 -4.55 -32.28 0.40
C LYS A 198 -6.07 -32.39 0.31
N ASP A 199 -6.60 -32.58 -0.89
CA ASP A 199 -7.99 -32.97 -1.14
C ASP A 199 -8.24 -34.45 -0.79
N GLU A 200 -9.49 -34.92 -0.99
CA GLU A 200 -9.89 -36.31 -0.72
C GLU A 200 -9.11 -37.33 -1.56
N ASN A 201 -8.56 -36.91 -2.70
CA ASN A 201 -7.72 -37.71 -3.59
C ASN A 201 -6.21 -37.58 -3.28
N GLY A 202 -5.84 -36.84 -2.23
CA GLY A 202 -4.47 -36.67 -1.77
C GLY A 202 -3.65 -35.60 -2.49
N ARG A 203 -4.26 -34.79 -3.35
CA ARG A 203 -3.61 -33.77 -4.20
C ARG A 203 -3.65 -32.40 -3.53
N TYR A 204 -2.62 -31.58 -3.72
CA TYR A 204 -2.66 -30.17 -3.35
C TYR A 204 -3.35 -29.36 -4.45
N ASN A 205 -4.21 -28.41 -4.08
CA ASN A 205 -4.86 -27.51 -5.02
C ASN A 205 -4.61 -26.04 -4.61
N ILE A 206 -4.30 -25.19 -5.58
CA ILE A 206 -4.17 -23.74 -5.40
C ILE A 206 -5.02 -23.06 -6.47
N PHE A 207 -5.79 -22.06 -6.08
CA PHE A 207 -6.62 -21.28 -6.98
C PHE A 207 -6.18 -19.82 -6.92
N ILE A 208 -5.82 -19.25 -8.06
CA ILE A 208 -5.25 -17.90 -8.19
C ILE A 208 -6.14 -17.07 -9.12
N ASP A 209 -6.65 -15.94 -8.66
CA ASP A 209 -7.40 -14.97 -9.48
C ASP A 209 -6.59 -13.68 -9.61
N GLU A 210 -5.88 -13.50 -10.73
CA GLU A 210 -5.06 -12.31 -11.03
C GLU A 210 -5.87 -11.01 -10.88
N ASN A 211 -7.17 -11.09 -11.17
CA ASN A 211 -8.06 -9.94 -11.25
C ASN A 211 -8.41 -9.33 -9.89
N SER A 212 -8.38 -10.16 -8.84
CA SER A 212 -8.54 -9.75 -7.44
C SER A 212 -7.24 -9.84 -6.62
N GLY A 213 -6.18 -10.45 -7.16
CA GLY A 213 -4.95 -10.76 -6.42
C GLY A 213 -5.13 -11.87 -5.37
N SER A 214 -6.21 -12.65 -5.46
CA SER A 214 -6.54 -13.67 -4.47
C SER A 214 -5.80 -14.98 -4.76
N VAL A 215 -5.25 -15.59 -3.71
CA VAL A 215 -4.67 -16.94 -3.74
C VAL A 215 -5.29 -17.73 -2.60
N VAL A 216 -5.98 -18.82 -2.92
CA VAL A 216 -6.63 -19.72 -1.95
C VAL A 216 -6.20 -21.16 -2.18
N TYR A 217 -6.32 -21.98 -1.14
CA TYR A 217 -5.80 -23.37 -1.10
C TYR A 217 -6.92 -24.41 -1.02
N ASP A 218 -8.15 -23.95 -1.24
CA ASP A 218 -9.38 -24.72 -1.28
C ASP A 218 -10.32 -24.04 -2.29
N ILE A 219 -11.05 -24.83 -3.08
CA ILE A 219 -12.07 -24.30 -3.99
C ILE A 219 -13.23 -23.68 -3.20
N ASP A 220 -13.43 -24.13 -1.97
CA ASP A 220 -14.49 -23.66 -1.09
C ASP A 220 -14.25 -22.24 -0.56
N ASP A 221 -12.99 -21.84 -0.45
CA ASP A 221 -12.55 -20.48 -0.09
C ASP A 221 -12.53 -19.53 -1.32
N PHE A 222 -12.74 -20.04 -2.54
CA PHE A 222 -12.65 -19.22 -3.75
C PHE A 222 -13.85 -18.28 -3.89
N SER A 223 -13.56 -16.98 -4.04
CA SER A 223 -14.61 -15.96 -4.05
C SER A 223 -15.40 -15.94 -5.37
N THR A 224 -16.67 -16.36 -5.29
CA THR A 224 -17.67 -16.17 -6.37
C THR A 224 -18.06 -14.69 -6.57
N ASN A 225 -17.54 -13.76 -5.76
CA ASN A 225 -17.81 -12.34 -5.92
C ASN A 225 -17.23 -11.83 -7.24
N LEU A 226 -18.12 -11.52 -8.18
CA LEU A 226 -17.77 -10.95 -9.48
C LEU A 226 -17.51 -9.44 -9.40
N ILE A 227 -17.89 -8.75 -8.32
CA ILE A 227 -17.60 -7.31 -8.14
C ILE A 227 -16.14 -7.12 -7.76
N LYS A 228 -15.44 -6.28 -8.53
CA LYS A 228 -14.02 -5.94 -8.34
C LYS A 228 -13.83 -4.76 -7.41
N SER A 229 -14.67 -3.73 -7.51
CA SER A 229 -14.65 -2.60 -6.59
C SER A 229 -15.98 -1.84 -6.56
N ILE A 230 -16.25 -1.20 -5.43
CA ILE A 230 -17.37 -0.28 -5.25
C ILE A 230 -16.77 1.01 -4.69
N THR A 231 -16.93 2.12 -5.40
CA THR A 231 -16.34 3.40 -4.98
C THR A 231 -17.44 4.45 -4.86
N TYR A 232 -17.55 5.08 -3.68
CA TYR A 232 -18.41 6.24 -3.49
C TYR A 232 -17.76 7.50 -4.05
N GLY A 233 -18.54 8.28 -4.77
CA GLY A 233 -18.15 9.54 -5.37
C GLY A 233 -19.29 10.54 -5.37
N GLY A 234 -18.96 11.80 -5.64
CA GLY A 234 -19.93 12.86 -5.80
C GLY A 234 -19.35 14.02 -6.59
N GLU A 235 -20.22 14.89 -7.08
CA GLU A 235 -19.84 16.09 -7.83
C GLU A 235 -20.86 17.22 -7.64
N THR A 236 -20.37 18.45 -7.53
CA THR A 236 -21.23 19.64 -7.50
C THR A 236 -21.63 20.03 -8.92
N THR A 237 -22.93 20.06 -9.18
CA THR A 237 -23.53 20.50 -10.46
C THR A 237 -24.24 21.84 -10.29
N SER A 238 -24.76 22.42 -11.39
CA SER A 238 -25.63 23.62 -11.32
C SER A 238 -26.90 23.43 -10.49
N ASN A 239 -27.32 22.18 -10.28
CA ASN A 239 -28.57 21.82 -9.62
C ASN A 239 -28.36 21.27 -8.20
N GLY A 240 -27.13 21.39 -7.66
CA GLY A 240 -26.71 20.84 -6.38
C GLY A 240 -25.72 19.68 -6.52
N ASN A 241 -25.38 19.06 -5.39
CA ASN A 241 -24.48 17.90 -5.36
C ASN A 241 -25.21 16.63 -5.84
N VAL A 242 -24.53 15.84 -6.66
CA VAL A 242 -24.95 14.51 -7.10
C VAL A 242 -24.01 13.48 -6.50
N TYR A 243 -24.55 12.38 -5.97
CA TYR A 243 -23.79 11.31 -5.31
C TYR A 243 -24.01 9.99 -6.04
N HIS A 244 -22.99 9.15 -6.13
CA HIS A 244 -23.06 7.88 -6.84
C HIS A 244 -22.10 6.82 -6.28
N LEU A 245 -22.46 5.55 -6.50
CA LEU A 245 -21.53 4.42 -6.40
C LEU A 245 -21.06 4.04 -7.81
N ASN A 246 -19.76 4.08 -8.04
CA ASN A 246 -19.13 3.46 -9.20
C ASN A 246 -18.82 2.00 -8.86
N VAL A 247 -19.61 1.06 -9.40
CA VAL A 247 -19.43 -0.39 -9.25
C VAL A 247 -18.70 -0.91 -10.47
N VAL A 248 -17.57 -1.59 -10.28
CA VAL A 248 -16.76 -2.21 -11.34
C VAL A 248 -16.83 -3.73 -11.21
N GLY A 249 -17.16 -4.42 -12.30
CA GLY A 249 -17.16 -5.89 -12.37
C GLY A 249 -15.81 -6.47 -12.78
N LYS A 250 -15.63 -7.78 -12.59
CA LYS A 250 -14.50 -8.55 -13.16
C LYS A 250 -14.69 -8.77 -14.67
N SER A 251 -15.90 -9.18 -15.09
CA SER A 251 -16.24 -9.47 -16.50
C SER A 251 -17.38 -8.61 -17.06
N LEU A 252 -17.56 -8.56 -18.40
CA LEU A 252 -18.58 -7.74 -19.06
C LEU A 252 -20.03 -8.09 -18.68
N ASP A 253 -20.30 -9.31 -18.22
CA ASP A 253 -21.65 -9.75 -17.84
C ASP A 253 -21.94 -9.61 -16.34
N THR A 254 -20.90 -9.43 -15.52
CA THR A 254 -20.96 -9.31 -14.05
C THR A 254 -22.07 -8.37 -13.56
N ILE A 255 -22.21 -7.21 -14.20
CA ILE A 255 -23.09 -6.13 -13.75
C ILE A 255 -24.55 -6.36 -14.17
N ILE A 256 -24.80 -7.29 -15.09
CA ILE A 256 -26.15 -7.69 -15.49
C ILE A 256 -26.75 -8.60 -14.40
N VAL A 257 -25.94 -9.51 -13.85
CA VAL A 257 -26.32 -10.50 -12.83
C VAL A 257 -26.92 -9.86 -11.58
N TYR A 258 -26.22 -8.91 -10.96
CA TYR A 258 -26.66 -8.30 -9.70
C TYR A 258 -27.76 -7.23 -9.87
N GLY A 259 -28.15 -6.90 -11.09
CA GLY A 259 -28.79 -5.63 -11.45
C GLY A 259 -30.28 -5.45 -11.15
N LYS A 260 -30.85 -6.09 -10.12
CA LYS A 260 -32.26 -5.88 -9.69
C LYS A 260 -32.49 -5.85 -8.18
N ASP A 261 -31.65 -6.50 -7.37
CA ASP A 261 -31.87 -6.67 -5.93
C ASP A 261 -30.61 -6.30 -5.12
N ILE A 262 -29.97 -5.19 -5.49
CA ILE A 262 -28.82 -4.65 -4.74
C ILE A 262 -29.34 -3.95 -3.48
N SER A 263 -28.80 -4.32 -2.32
CA SER A 263 -28.99 -3.59 -1.07
C SER A 263 -27.65 -3.01 -0.59
N LEU A 264 -27.65 -1.74 -0.20
CA LEU A 264 -26.50 -1.10 0.45
C LEU A 264 -26.75 -1.08 1.95
N ARG A 265 -25.88 -1.70 2.76
CA ARG A 265 -26.06 -1.77 4.21
C ARG A 265 -25.00 -0.93 4.92
N PRO A 266 -25.38 0.06 5.74
CA PRO A 266 -24.45 0.71 6.63
C PRO A 266 -24.01 -0.25 7.73
N TYR A 267 -22.83 -0.06 8.29
CA TYR A 267 -22.37 -0.75 9.49
C TYR A 267 -21.34 0.06 10.28
N THR A 268 -21.21 -0.30 11.56
CA THR A 268 -20.11 0.08 12.45
C THR A 268 -19.46 -1.18 13.02
N PHE A 269 -18.37 -1.03 13.77
CA PHE A 269 -17.76 -2.11 14.53
C PHE A 269 -18.23 -2.10 15.99
N ASP A 270 -18.41 -3.29 16.57
CA ASP A 270 -18.56 -3.45 18.01
C ASP A 270 -17.20 -3.42 18.74
N ALA A 271 -17.22 -3.53 20.08
CA ALA A 271 -16.04 -3.48 20.92
C ALA A 271 -15.05 -4.66 20.73
N VAL A 272 -15.41 -5.70 19.97
CA VAL A 272 -14.53 -6.84 19.64
C VAL A 272 -14.22 -6.92 18.13
N GLY A 273 -14.65 -5.92 17.34
CA GLY A 273 -14.34 -5.79 15.92
C GLY A 273 -15.34 -6.45 14.95
N ASN A 274 -16.51 -6.93 15.42
CA ASN A 274 -17.54 -7.45 14.51
C ASN A 274 -18.29 -6.32 13.81
N LYS A 275 -18.75 -6.55 12.58
CA LYS A 275 -19.64 -5.63 11.87
C LYS A 275 -21.06 -5.70 12.44
N VAL A 276 -21.58 -4.56 12.89
CA VAL A 276 -22.98 -4.36 13.30
C VAL A 276 -23.69 -3.61 12.18
N TYR A 277 -24.51 -4.31 11.40
CA TYR A 277 -25.24 -3.72 10.27
C TYR A 277 -26.51 -2.99 10.71
N GLY A 278 -26.74 -1.83 10.09
CA GLY A 278 -28.03 -1.12 10.16
C GLY A 278 -29.01 -1.56 9.08
N GLU A 279 -30.12 -0.83 8.96
CA GLU A 279 -31.13 -1.06 7.92
C GLU A 279 -30.58 -0.79 6.51
N SER A 280 -31.03 -1.59 5.54
CA SER A 280 -30.62 -1.41 4.13
C SER A 280 -31.12 -0.07 3.59
N ILE A 281 -30.27 0.61 2.82
CA ILE A 281 -30.61 1.84 2.11
C ILE A 281 -31.13 1.50 0.71
N ASP A 282 -32.31 2.03 0.38
CA ASP A 282 -32.91 1.92 -0.95
C ASP A 282 -32.06 2.65 -2.00
N ILE A 283 -31.74 1.92 -3.07
CA ILE A 283 -31.02 2.42 -4.22
C ILE A 283 -32.01 2.84 -5.30
N THR A 284 -32.13 4.14 -5.58
CA THR A 284 -32.87 4.65 -6.73
C THR A 284 -32.09 4.42 -8.03
N GLU A 285 -32.43 3.36 -8.77
CA GLU A 285 -31.78 3.06 -10.05
C GLU A 285 -32.05 4.16 -11.10
N ALA A 286 -30.98 4.83 -11.53
CA ALA A 286 -30.93 5.60 -12.78
C ALA A 286 -29.78 5.04 -13.64
N CYS A 287 -30.10 4.07 -14.50
CA CYS A 287 -29.09 3.36 -15.29
C CYS A 287 -28.61 4.17 -16.50
N HIS A 288 -27.34 4.59 -16.47
CA HIS A 288 -26.62 5.01 -17.67
C HIS A 288 -25.56 3.96 -18.05
N GLN A 289 -25.85 3.18 -19.10
CA GLN A 289 -24.84 2.31 -19.72
C GLN A 289 -23.90 3.17 -20.60
N SER A 290 -22.64 3.28 -20.21
CA SER A 290 -21.60 3.77 -21.11
C SER A 290 -21.16 2.65 -22.07
N LYS A 291 -21.27 2.85 -23.38
CA LYS A 291 -20.68 1.93 -24.37
C LYS A 291 -19.15 1.97 -24.27
N GLY A 292 -18.54 0.92 -23.74
CA GLY A 292 -17.08 0.75 -23.65
C GLY A 292 -16.71 -0.58 -23.02
N THR A 293 -15.52 -1.09 -23.34
CA THR A 293 -15.07 -2.48 -23.06
C THR A 293 -14.63 -2.75 -21.61
N LEU A 294 -15.28 -2.11 -20.63
CA LEU A 294 -15.19 -2.45 -19.21
C LEU A 294 -16.53 -2.24 -18.52
N THR A 295 -16.92 -3.22 -17.71
CA THR A 295 -18.12 -3.18 -16.86
C THR A 295 -17.93 -2.22 -15.71
N SER A 296 -18.44 -1.01 -15.87
CA SER A 296 -18.76 -0.15 -14.73
C SER A 296 -20.21 0.32 -14.79
N ARG A 297 -20.88 0.35 -13.63
CA ARG A 297 -22.23 0.91 -13.45
C ARG A 297 -22.11 2.03 -12.43
N ASN A 298 -22.51 3.23 -12.83
CA ASN A 298 -22.78 4.30 -11.88
C ASN A 298 -24.21 4.13 -11.37
N ILE A 299 -24.33 4.01 -10.06
CA ILE A 299 -25.59 3.89 -9.33
C ILE A 299 -25.80 5.23 -8.63
N SER A 300 -26.78 6.02 -9.07
CA SER A 300 -27.10 7.31 -8.45
C SER A 300 -27.76 7.12 -7.08
N LEU A 301 -27.36 7.95 -6.12
CA LEU A 301 -27.93 7.97 -4.78
C LEU A 301 -28.77 9.25 -4.60
N SER A 302 -29.96 9.10 -4.01
CA SER A 302 -30.89 10.22 -3.77
C SER A 302 -30.45 11.16 -2.65
N LYS A 303 -29.50 10.73 -1.81
CA LYS A 303 -28.92 11.45 -0.67
C LYS A 303 -27.44 11.03 -0.52
N PRO A 304 -26.59 11.86 0.12
CA PRO A 304 -25.25 11.44 0.49
C PRO A 304 -25.27 10.29 1.52
N LEU A 305 -24.23 9.46 1.50
CA LEU A 305 -23.96 8.50 2.56
C LEU A 305 -23.42 9.21 3.80
N ASP A 306 -23.89 8.82 5.00
CA ASP A 306 -23.37 9.31 6.27
C ASP A 306 -21.94 8.80 6.51
N LEU A 307 -21.00 9.72 6.68
CA LEU A 307 -19.57 9.46 6.83
C LEU A 307 -19.19 8.83 8.18
N GLN A 308 -20.10 8.77 9.15
CA GLN A 308 -19.87 8.11 10.45
C GLN A 308 -20.00 6.58 10.37
N GLN A 309 -20.46 6.06 9.23
CA GLN A 309 -20.73 4.64 9.00
C GLN A 309 -19.92 4.14 7.81
N LYS A 310 -19.52 2.86 7.86
CA LYS A 310 -19.05 2.14 6.67
C LYS A 310 -20.24 1.57 5.93
N TYR A 311 -20.05 1.15 4.68
CA TYR A 311 -21.11 0.56 3.88
C TYR A 311 -20.61 -0.67 3.14
N GLU A 312 -21.49 -1.65 2.98
CA GLU A 312 -21.21 -2.87 2.25
C GLU A 312 -22.39 -3.16 1.31
N MET A 313 -22.06 -3.48 0.06
CA MET A 313 -23.04 -3.80 -0.96
C MET A 313 -23.35 -5.29 -0.90
N PHE A 314 -24.62 -5.66 -0.97
CA PHE A 314 -25.09 -7.03 -1.01
C PHE A 314 -26.03 -7.23 -2.20
N ALA A 315 -25.91 -8.35 -2.90
CA ALA A 315 -26.79 -8.68 -4.03
C ALA A 315 -26.89 -10.21 -4.25
N PRO A 316 -27.84 -10.71 -5.06
CA PRO A 316 -28.01 -12.14 -5.34
C PRO A 316 -26.83 -12.71 -6.14
N ASP A 317 -26.17 -13.74 -5.61
CA ASP A 317 -25.18 -14.52 -6.36
C ASP A 317 -25.89 -15.53 -7.26
N ALA A 318 -25.86 -15.31 -8.57
CA ALA A 318 -26.47 -16.22 -9.55
C ALA A 318 -25.81 -17.61 -9.59
N ASN A 319 -24.54 -17.74 -9.17
CA ASN A 319 -23.84 -19.02 -9.10
C ASN A 319 -24.23 -19.82 -7.84
N ASP A 320 -24.85 -19.18 -6.85
CA ASP A 320 -25.30 -19.81 -5.59
C ASP A 320 -26.82 -19.68 -5.41
N GLY A 321 -27.57 -19.99 -6.48
CA GLY A 321 -29.03 -20.09 -6.46
C GLY A 321 -29.76 -18.79 -6.12
N GLY A 322 -29.13 -17.63 -6.31
CA GLY A 322 -29.71 -16.32 -5.98
C GLY A 322 -29.62 -15.95 -4.49
N LYS A 323 -28.80 -16.63 -3.68
CA LYS A 323 -28.57 -16.22 -2.29
C LYS A 323 -27.92 -14.83 -2.25
N ILE A 324 -28.40 -13.98 -1.34
CA ILE A 324 -27.81 -12.66 -1.10
C ILE A 324 -26.42 -12.83 -0.46
N LYS A 325 -25.37 -12.36 -1.14
CA LYS A 325 -23.99 -12.34 -0.64
C LYS A 325 -23.45 -10.91 -0.60
N SER A 326 -22.38 -10.71 0.18
CA SER A 326 -21.61 -9.46 0.10
C SER A 326 -20.86 -9.38 -1.23
N CYS A 327 -20.94 -8.20 -1.84
CA CYS A 327 -20.16 -7.77 -2.99
C CYS A 327 -18.93 -6.94 -2.60
N GLY A 328 -18.75 -6.63 -1.30
CA GLY A 328 -17.61 -5.89 -0.75
C GLY A 328 -17.94 -4.51 -0.14
N GLU A 329 -16.97 -3.98 0.60
CA GLU A 329 -17.02 -2.66 1.24
C GLU A 329 -16.96 -1.52 0.21
N VAL A 330 -17.73 -0.45 0.45
CA VAL A 330 -17.70 0.77 -0.36
C VAL A 330 -16.49 1.63 0.01
N ASN A 331 -15.67 1.95 -0.99
CA ASN A 331 -14.49 2.78 -0.80
C ASN A 331 -14.82 4.28 -0.92
N PHE A 332 -14.55 5.07 0.13
CA PHE A 332 -14.81 6.51 0.19
C PHE A 332 -13.66 7.40 -0.33
N LYS A 333 -12.51 6.82 -0.72
CA LYS A 333 -11.30 7.60 -1.05
C LYS A 333 -11.50 8.62 -2.17
N LYS A 334 -12.32 8.30 -3.19
CA LYS A 334 -12.64 9.27 -4.26
C LYS A 334 -13.58 10.38 -3.79
N PHE A 335 -14.49 10.10 -2.87
CA PHE A 335 -15.40 11.11 -2.31
C PHE A 335 -14.62 12.18 -1.53
N TYR A 336 -13.64 11.81 -0.70
CA TYR A 336 -12.82 12.77 0.06
C TYR A 336 -11.96 13.72 -0.80
N SER A 337 -11.85 13.48 -2.11
CA SER A 337 -11.17 14.38 -3.06
C SER A 337 -12.14 14.98 -4.10
N SER A 338 -13.44 14.98 -3.78
CA SER A 338 -14.50 15.43 -4.69
C SER A 338 -15.02 16.83 -4.37
N SER A 339 -15.53 17.53 -5.39
CA SER A 339 -16.15 18.85 -5.23
C SER A 339 -17.39 18.83 -4.34
N ALA A 340 -18.14 17.72 -4.31
CA ALA A 340 -19.28 17.57 -3.42
C ALA A 340 -18.84 17.52 -1.95
N PHE A 341 -17.80 16.74 -1.62
CA PHE A 341 -17.24 16.70 -0.27
C PHE A 341 -16.68 18.06 0.17
N ASP A 342 -15.95 18.77 -0.70
CA ASP A 342 -15.51 20.14 -0.42
C ASP A 342 -16.72 21.06 -0.17
N ALA A 343 -17.76 21.04 -1.02
CA ALA A 343 -18.96 21.85 -0.82
C ALA A 343 -19.67 21.53 0.51
N ASP A 344 -19.72 20.25 0.89
CA ASP A 344 -20.44 19.78 2.07
C ASP A 344 -19.66 19.98 3.38
N TYR A 345 -18.32 19.90 3.37
CA TYR A 345 -17.49 19.83 4.58
C TYR A 345 -16.31 20.82 4.65
N TYR A 346 -16.00 21.59 3.60
CA TYR A 346 -14.98 22.64 3.69
C TYR A 346 -15.37 23.70 4.74
N THR A 347 -14.37 24.19 5.47
CA THR A 347 -14.52 25.27 6.46
C THR A 347 -13.32 26.22 6.39
N GLU A 348 -13.57 27.50 6.63
CA GLU A 348 -12.54 28.54 6.81
C GLU A 348 -12.31 28.87 8.31
N GLU A 349 -12.90 28.08 9.23
CA GLU A 349 -12.71 28.25 10.66
C GLU A 349 -11.24 28.07 11.07
N LYS A 350 -10.82 28.84 12.07
CA LYS A 350 -9.51 28.66 12.72
C LYS A 350 -9.53 27.37 13.55
N LEU A 351 -8.81 26.36 13.08
CA LEU A 351 -8.63 25.07 13.76
C LEU A 351 -7.38 25.10 14.68
N GLY A 352 -7.26 24.08 15.53
CA GLY A 352 -6.27 23.98 16.60
C GLY A 352 -6.74 24.55 17.94
N ALA A 353 -5.85 24.54 18.93
CA ALA A 353 -6.02 25.30 20.16
C ALA A 353 -5.77 26.82 19.94
N THR A 354 -6.66 27.67 20.44
CA THR A 354 -6.53 29.13 20.42
C THR A 354 -6.83 29.71 21.80
N VAL A 355 -5.92 30.53 22.31
CA VAL A 355 -6.06 31.30 23.55
C VAL A 355 -6.52 32.73 23.25
N GLU A 356 -7.49 33.22 24.01
CA GLU A 356 -8.04 34.59 23.93
C GLU A 356 -8.32 35.11 25.35
N GLY A 357 -7.31 35.71 25.99
CA GLY A 357 -7.40 36.10 27.41
C GLY A 357 -7.50 34.87 28.31
N ASP A 358 -8.45 34.88 29.25
CA ASP A 358 -8.71 33.74 30.15
C ASP A 358 -9.62 32.65 29.52
N ARG A 359 -9.54 32.44 28.21
CA ARG A 359 -10.33 31.43 27.49
C ARG A 359 -9.49 30.67 26.48
N THR A 360 -9.65 29.36 26.43
CA THR A 360 -9.04 28.48 25.43
C THR A 360 -10.13 27.77 24.63
N THR A 361 -10.06 27.84 23.30
CA THR A 361 -10.97 27.14 22.39
C THR A 361 -10.18 26.12 21.57
N PHE A 362 -10.66 24.87 21.54
CA PHE A 362 -10.09 23.77 20.77
C PHE A 362 -11.03 23.43 19.61
N LYS A 363 -10.50 23.37 18.38
CA LYS A 363 -11.26 22.98 17.20
C LYS A 363 -10.50 22.00 16.31
N VAL A 364 -11.10 20.86 16.03
CA VAL A 364 -10.56 19.85 15.10
C VAL A 364 -11.61 19.45 14.06
N TRP A 365 -11.20 19.29 12.81
CA TRP A 365 -12.10 18.93 11.71
C TRP A 365 -12.01 17.43 11.42
N SER A 366 -13.13 16.71 11.56
CA SER A 366 -13.21 15.28 11.29
C SER A 366 -14.64 14.87 10.89
N PRO A 367 -15.04 15.07 9.62
CA PRO A 367 -16.40 14.78 9.16
C PRO A 367 -16.91 13.35 9.43
N SER A 368 -16.02 12.35 9.40
CA SER A 368 -16.33 10.93 9.64
C SER A 368 -16.39 10.54 11.12
N ALA A 369 -15.87 11.36 12.03
CA ALA A 369 -15.94 11.04 13.44
C ALA A 369 -17.38 11.18 13.95
N SER A 370 -17.83 10.20 14.73
CA SER A 370 -19.10 10.24 15.45
C SER A 370 -18.96 10.90 16.82
N GLU A 371 -17.79 10.81 17.42
CA GLU A 371 -17.45 11.44 18.70
C GLU A 371 -15.97 11.79 18.75
N ILE A 372 -15.65 12.94 19.35
CA ILE A 372 -14.29 13.33 19.73
C ILE A 372 -14.31 13.79 21.17
N THR A 373 -13.33 13.34 21.93
CA THR A 373 -13.08 13.76 23.31
C THR A 373 -11.70 14.40 23.39
N LEU A 374 -11.62 15.55 24.05
CA LEU A 374 -10.38 16.26 24.35
C LEU A 374 -9.83 15.76 25.70
N ASN A 375 -8.57 15.35 25.72
CA ASN A 375 -7.84 14.98 26.93
C ASN A 375 -6.90 16.13 27.30
N LEU A 376 -7.06 16.74 28.48
CA LEU A 376 -6.21 17.83 28.98
C LEU A 376 -5.31 17.34 30.12
N TYR A 377 -4.00 17.28 29.88
CA TYR A 377 -2.99 16.83 30.83
C TYR A 377 -2.39 18.02 31.61
N SER A 378 -1.55 17.74 32.61
CA SER A 378 -0.76 18.77 33.29
C SER A 378 0.20 19.51 32.34
N ASP A 379 0.85 20.53 32.87
CA ASP A 379 1.97 21.29 32.27
C ASP A 379 3.34 20.59 32.44
N ASP A 380 3.39 19.44 33.11
CA ASP A 380 4.60 18.63 33.29
C ASP A 380 4.64 17.48 32.29
N SER A 381 5.44 17.65 31.22
CA SER A 381 5.66 16.62 30.18
C SER A 381 6.34 15.35 30.71
N SER A 382 7.02 15.39 31.85
CA SER A 382 7.64 14.22 32.47
C SER A 382 6.66 13.40 33.32
N ALA A 383 5.52 13.98 33.71
CA ALA A 383 4.54 13.39 34.62
C ALA A 383 3.09 13.85 34.32
N LEU A 384 2.66 13.69 33.06
CA LEU A 384 1.35 14.15 32.54
C LEU A 384 0.10 13.69 33.32
N GLY A 385 0.21 12.59 34.08
CA GLY A 385 -0.86 12.09 34.95
C GLY A 385 -2.09 11.57 34.20
N ALA A 386 -3.23 11.54 34.90
CA ALA A 386 -4.53 11.27 34.28
C ALA A 386 -5.13 12.58 33.74
N PRO A 387 -5.60 12.63 32.48
CA PRO A 387 -6.15 13.85 31.89
C PRO A 387 -7.52 14.22 32.47
N GLU A 388 -7.82 15.51 32.45
CA GLU A 388 -9.19 16.05 32.48
C GLU A 388 -9.83 15.76 31.11
N VAL A 389 -10.98 15.09 31.10
CA VAL A 389 -11.61 14.54 29.89
C VAL A 389 -12.85 15.34 29.52
N VAL A 390 -12.82 16.01 28.37
CA VAL A 390 -13.83 16.97 27.92
C VAL A 390 -14.47 16.51 26.61
N LYS A 391 -15.77 16.20 26.62
CA LYS A 391 -16.51 15.83 25.41
C LYS A 391 -16.64 17.03 24.46
N MET A 392 -16.20 16.89 23.22
CA MET A 392 -16.33 17.95 22.22
C MET A 392 -17.71 17.94 21.57
N THR A 393 -18.22 19.13 21.21
CA THR A 393 -19.49 19.29 20.49
C THR A 393 -19.23 19.37 18.99
N ARG A 394 -19.87 18.49 18.21
CA ARG A 394 -19.83 18.52 16.74
C ARG A 394 -20.73 19.63 16.20
N SER A 395 -20.19 20.50 15.36
CA SER A 395 -20.92 21.56 14.66
C SER A 395 -21.15 21.22 13.18
N GLU A 396 -21.63 22.20 12.41
CA GLU A 396 -21.68 22.12 10.96
C GLU A 396 -20.29 21.81 10.36
N LYS A 397 -20.27 21.32 9.11
CA LYS A 397 -19.06 20.97 8.35
C LYS A 397 -18.15 19.89 9.00
N GLY A 398 -18.55 19.28 10.12
CA GLY A 398 -17.78 18.22 10.78
C GLY A 398 -16.64 18.73 11.66
N VAL A 399 -16.68 19.99 12.08
CA VAL A 399 -15.79 20.52 13.12
C VAL A 399 -16.29 20.07 14.49
N PHE A 400 -15.37 19.69 15.37
CA PHE A 400 -15.62 19.42 16.79
C PHE A 400 -14.99 20.54 17.61
N THR A 401 -15.76 21.09 18.55
CA THR A 401 -15.34 22.23 19.39
C THR A 401 -15.44 21.90 20.87
N ALA A 402 -14.44 22.32 21.65
CA ALA A 402 -14.52 22.47 23.11
C ALA A 402 -14.06 23.88 23.50
N VAL A 403 -14.62 24.43 24.58
CA VAL A 403 -14.30 25.78 25.09
C VAL A 403 -14.11 25.68 26.59
N GLU A 404 -12.96 26.15 27.06
CA GLU A 404 -12.57 26.17 28.46
C GLU A 404 -12.40 27.63 28.90
N ASP A 405 -13.11 28.05 29.94
CA ASP A 405 -13.04 29.40 30.53
C ASP A 405 -11.80 29.54 31.46
N LYS A 406 -10.64 29.14 30.92
CA LYS A 406 -9.30 29.23 31.52
C LYS A 406 -8.26 29.41 30.40
N ASN A 407 -7.23 30.23 30.63
CA ASN A 407 -6.03 30.21 29.78
C ASN A 407 -5.26 28.92 30.07
N LEU A 408 -5.07 28.08 29.05
CA LEU A 408 -4.41 26.77 29.17
C LEU A 408 -3.00 26.74 28.57
N ALA A 409 -2.37 27.89 28.32
CA ALA A 409 -1.00 27.95 27.80
C ALA A 409 -0.03 27.06 28.61
N GLY A 410 0.80 26.27 27.91
CA GLY A 410 1.72 25.30 28.51
C GLY A 410 1.08 23.94 28.86
N ARG A 411 -0.25 23.79 28.79
CA ARG A 411 -0.92 22.50 29.02
C ARG A 411 -0.82 21.62 27.77
N TYR A 412 -0.59 20.33 28.00
CA TYR A 412 -0.59 19.31 26.96
C TYR A 412 -1.98 18.73 26.72
N TYR A 413 -2.28 18.31 25.48
CA TYR A 413 -3.57 17.74 25.09
C TYR A 413 -3.47 16.74 23.92
N THR A 414 -4.47 15.87 23.84
CA THR A 414 -4.72 14.94 22.72
C THR A 414 -6.21 14.79 22.48
N PHE A 415 -6.58 14.13 21.38
CA PHE A 415 -7.95 13.73 21.06
C PHE A 415 -8.12 12.20 21.10
N ASP A 416 -9.19 11.73 21.75
CA ASP A 416 -9.75 10.40 21.53
C ASP A 416 -10.83 10.52 20.43
N VAL A 417 -10.58 9.93 19.27
CA VAL A 417 -11.40 10.10 18.04
C VAL A 417 -12.10 8.80 17.69
N THR A 418 -13.44 8.79 17.72
CA THR A 418 -14.27 7.64 17.39
C THR A 418 -14.75 7.70 15.94
N ASN A 419 -14.29 6.75 15.11
CA ASN A 419 -14.76 6.54 13.73
C ASN A 419 -15.36 5.14 13.61
N TYR A 420 -16.53 5.02 12.99
CA TYR A 420 -17.17 3.72 12.70
C TYR A 420 -17.35 2.80 13.93
N GLY A 421 -17.49 3.36 15.13
CA GLY A 421 -17.59 2.61 16.40
C GLY A 421 -16.25 2.30 17.09
N VAL A 422 -15.12 2.58 16.47
CA VAL A 422 -13.77 2.35 17.03
C VAL A 422 -13.14 3.68 17.46
N THR A 423 -12.68 3.76 18.72
CA THR A 423 -11.97 4.93 19.25
C THR A 423 -10.47 4.78 19.13
N THR A 424 -9.83 5.62 18.31
CA THR A 424 -8.37 5.83 18.34
C THR A 424 -8.05 6.82 19.45
N LYS A 425 -7.20 6.43 20.38
CA LYS A 425 -6.84 7.25 21.55
C LYS A 425 -5.56 8.05 21.36
N GLY A 426 -5.45 9.17 22.06
CA GLY A 426 -4.18 9.91 22.14
C GLY A 426 -3.70 10.51 20.82
N VAL A 427 -4.61 10.95 19.95
CA VAL A 427 -4.28 11.55 18.65
C VAL A 427 -3.83 13.00 18.86
N SER A 428 -2.61 13.34 18.41
CA SER A 428 -2.09 14.71 18.39
C SER A 428 -2.89 15.61 17.44
N ASP A 429 -2.96 16.91 17.74
CA ASP A 429 -3.66 17.89 16.91
C ASP A 429 -2.84 18.18 15.62
N PRO A 430 -3.40 17.98 14.41
CA PRO A 430 -2.71 18.34 13.16
C PRO A 430 -2.49 19.85 12.99
N TYR A 431 -3.15 20.69 13.79
CA TYR A 431 -3.01 22.15 13.85
C TYR A 431 -2.22 22.63 15.08
N ALA A 432 -1.61 21.71 15.85
CA ALA A 432 -0.75 22.02 16.98
C ALA A 432 0.35 23.02 16.63
N ARG A 433 0.81 23.76 17.64
CA ARG A 433 1.84 24.81 17.49
C ARG A 433 3.09 24.57 18.32
N SER A 434 3.04 23.58 19.20
CA SER A 434 4.14 22.96 19.91
C SER A 434 3.66 21.59 20.42
N SER A 435 4.55 20.74 20.91
CA SER A 435 4.27 19.38 21.38
C SER A 435 5.24 19.01 22.51
N ASP A 436 5.02 17.86 23.16
CA ASP A 436 6.05 17.19 23.94
C ASP A 436 7.01 16.39 23.05
N ALA A 437 8.01 15.75 23.67
CA ALA A 437 9.06 15.04 22.95
C ALA A 437 8.53 13.87 22.11
N ASN A 438 8.92 13.84 20.83
CA ASN A 438 8.43 12.94 19.78
C ASN A 438 6.93 13.13 19.43
N GLY A 439 6.40 14.36 19.57
CA GLY A 439 5.12 14.77 18.99
C GLY A 439 3.87 14.04 19.51
N LYS A 440 3.85 13.59 20.77
CA LYS A 440 2.83 12.68 21.32
C LYS A 440 1.63 13.40 21.94
N HIS A 441 1.85 14.57 22.52
CA HIS A 441 0.84 15.40 23.15
C HIS A 441 1.05 16.85 22.71
N SER A 442 0.08 17.39 21.99
CA SER A 442 0.12 18.75 21.49
C SER A 442 0.07 19.75 22.66
N MET A 443 0.75 20.87 22.58
CA MET A 443 0.76 21.89 23.64
C MET A 443 -0.04 23.13 23.23
N VAL A 444 -0.79 23.70 24.17
CA VAL A 444 -1.46 24.99 23.98
C VAL A 444 -0.43 26.12 24.07
N VAL A 445 -0.37 26.98 23.05
CA VAL A 445 0.57 28.11 22.99
C VAL A 445 -0.17 29.44 22.90
N ASP A 446 0.12 30.36 23.84
CA ASP A 446 -0.41 31.71 23.84
C ASP A 446 0.51 32.69 23.10
N PHE A 447 0.24 32.87 21.81
CA PHE A 447 0.89 33.86 20.94
C PHE A 447 0.49 35.32 21.23
N THR A 448 -0.43 35.56 22.16
CA THR A 448 -0.80 36.91 22.62
C THR A 448 -0.04 37.34 23.88
N SER A 449 0.69 36.40 24.50
CA SER A 449 1.58 36.66 25.64
C SER A 449 2.60 37.77 25.33
N LYS A 450 2.85 38.63 26.33
CA LYS A 450 3.75 39.79 26.18
C LYS A 450 5.15 39.38 25.74
N ASP A 451 5.65 38.27 26.27
CA ASP A 451 7.00 37.78 25.98
C ASP A 451 7.13 37.35 24.52
N TYR A 452 6.13 36.63 23.97
CA TYR A 452 6.10 36.29 22.54
C TYR A 452 5.99 37.55 21.67
N VAL A 453 5.05 38.44 21.99
CA VAL A 453 4.84 39.68 21.23
C VAL A 453 6.09 40.54 21.21
N GLN A 454 6.81 40.65 22.35
CA GLN A 454 8.07 41.39 22.44
C GLN A 454 9.14 40.77 21.54
N HIS A 455 9.37 39.45 21.60
CA HIS A 455 10.34 38.78 20.74
C HIS A 455 9.99 38.91 19.25
N ALA A 456 8.72 38.67 18.88
CA ALA A 456 8.27 38.83 17.50
C ALA A 456 8.46 40.28 17.00
N SER A 457 8.10 41.27 17.81
CA SER A 457 8.24 42.70 17.46
C SER A 457 9.70 43.19 17.36
N ALA A 458 10.65 42.49 18.00
CA ALA A 458 12.06 42.78 17.91
C ALA A 458 12.69 42.28 16.58
N THR A 459 11.98 41.46 15.80
CA THR A 459 12.49 40.97 14.52
C THR A 459 12.31 41.98 13.39
N GLY A 460 13.42 42.36 12.76
CA GLY A 460 13.41 43.09 11.50
C GLY A 460 13.23 42.12 10.33
N TRP A 461 12.36 42.46 9.38
CA TRP A 461 12.26 41.68 8.14
C TRP A 461 13.53 41.86 7.30
N ALA A 462 14.04 40.77 6.74
CA ALA A 462 15.14 40.82 5.78
C ALA A 462 14.75 41.71 4.58
N PRO A 463 15.66 42.53 4.02
CA PRO A 463 15.36 43.37 2.86
C PRO A 463 14.86 42.54 1.68
N ALA A 464 13.80 43.01 1.01
CA ALA A 464 13.21 42.28 -0.12
C ALA A 464 14.19 42.19 -1.31
N VAL A 465 14.62 40.98 -1.64
CA VAL A 465 15.49 40.69 -2.80
C VAL A 465 14.63 40.24 -3.99
N LYS A 466 15.01 40.65 -5.21
CA LYS A 466 14.39 40.12 -6.44
C LYS A 466 14.77 38.65 -6.63
N PRO A 467 13.88 37.76 -7.10
CA PRO A 467 14.23 36.36 -7.35
C PRO A 467 15.46 36.15 -8.26
N SER A 468 15.71 37.07 -9.20
CA SER A 468 16.91 37.07 -10.07
C SER A 468 18.23 37.37 -9.36
N ASN A 469 18.17 37.89 -8.14
CA ASN A 469 19.30 38.35 -7.34
C ASN A 469 19.44 37.49 -6.06
N THR A 470 18.73 36.36 -5.99
CA THR A 470 18.67 35.50 -4.81
C THR A 470 19.78 34.46 -4.86
N THR A 471 20.76 34.61 -3.96
CA THR A 471 21.77 33.58 -3.64
C THR A 471 21.32 32.85 -2.36
N ILE A 472 21.25 31.52 -2.41
CA ILE A 472 20.78 30.65 -1.31
C ILE A 472 21.91 29.74 -0.86
N MET A 473 22.07 29.59 0.45
CA MET A 473 22.85 28.52 1.08
C MET A 473 21.87 27.56 1.76
N GLU A 474 21.86 26.30 1.36
CA GLU A 474 21.13 25.25 2.07
C GLU A 474 21.97 24.76 3.27
N MET A 475 21.34 24.54 4.43
CA MET A 475 21.99 23.94 5.59
C MET A 475 21.05 23.14 6.48
N HIS A 476 21.61 22.17 7.20
CA HIS A 476 20.95 21.42 8.26
C HIS A 476 21.27 22.01 9.64
N THR A 477 20.26 22.14 10.51
CA THR A 477 20.40 22.73 11.85
C THR A 477 21.46 22.02 12.70
N LYS A 478 21.51 20.68 12.63
CA LYS A 478 22.50 19.89 13.37
C LYS A 478 23.91 20.11 12.80
N ASP A 479 24.07 19.86 11.49
CA ASP A 479 25.36 19.74 10.82
C ASP A 479 26.20 21.02 10.90
N MET A 480 25.55 22.18 10.85
CA MET A 480 26.21 23.50 10.89
C MET A 480 27.09 23.73 12.14
N THR A 481 26.81 23.02 13.24
CA THR A 481 27.50 23.20 14.54
C THR A 481 27.89 21.89 15.24
N TRP A 482 27.57 20.72 14.67
CA TRP A 482 27.73 19.41 15.32
C TRP A 482 29.18 19.00 15.58
N ASP A 483 30.11 19.39 14.70
CA ASP A 483 31.50 18.96 14.77
C ASP A 483 32.19 19.40 16.08
N GLU A 484 33.11 18.57 16.59
CA GLU A 484 33.81 18.87 17.84
C GLU A 484 34.70 20.10 17.76
N SER A 485 35.22 20.44 16.57
CA SER A 485 36.00 21.64 16.28
C SER A 485 35.19 22.94 16.31
N TRP A 486 33.85 22.86 16.28
CA TRP A 486 33.01 24.04 16.50
C TRP A 486 33.06 24.46 17.97
N ASN A 487 33.68 25.62 18.23
CA ASN A 487 34.06 26.09 19.56
C ASN A 487 32.98 26.91 20.30
N GLY A 488 31.73 26.90 19.83
CA GLY A 488 30.59 27.52 20.52
C GLY A 488 30.17 26.77 21.79
N GLU A 489 29.06 27.18 22.38
CA GLU A 489 28.57 26.57 23.61
C GLU A 489 28.13 25.11 23.37
N LYS A 490 28.76 24.18 24.09
CA LYS A 490 28.46 22.73 23.98
C LYS A 490 26.98 22.41 24.18
N ALA A 491 26.25 23.18 24.99
CA ALA A 491 24.82 23.00 25.22
C ALA A 491 23.95 23.27 23.97
N ASN A 492 24.43 24.10 23.04
CA ASN A 492 23.73 24.55 21.84
C ASN A 492 24.21 23.86 20.56
N ARG A 493 25.27 23.06 20.64
CA ARG A 493 25.81 22.22 19.56
C ARG A 493 24.70 21.39 18.92
N GLY A 494 24.51 21.58 17.61
CA GLY A 494 23.51 20.92 16.79
C GLY A 494 22.06 21.37 17.01
N LYS A 495 21.83 22.52 17.68
CA LYS A 495 20.50 23.05 18.02
C LYS A 495 20.29 24.44 17.42
N TYR A 496 19.04 24.89 17.40
CA TYR A 496 18.64 26.21 16.89
C TYR A 496 19.46 27.39 17.45
N LEU A 497 19.80 27.38 18.75
CA LEU A 497 20.59 28.44 19.37
C LEU A 497 22.03 28.52 18.83
N GLY A 498 22.66 27.38 18.50
CA GLY A 498 24.02 27.34 17.96
C GLY A 498 24.14 28.05 16.61
N LEU A 499 23.05 28.12 15.84
CA LEU A 499 22.98 28.87 14.57
C LEU A 499 23.05 30.40 14.76
N SER A 500 22.87 30.90 15.98
CA SER A 500 22.89 32.33 16.33
C SER A 500 24.16 32.78 17.06
N GLU A 501 25.01 31.84 17.49
CA GLU A 501 26.22 32.14 18.26
C GLU A 501 27.28 32.86 17.42
N SER A 502 27.77 33.97 17.96
CA SER A 502 28.81 34.81 17.36
C SER A 502 30.16 34.61 18.07
N ASN A 503 31.23 34.96 17.36
CA ASN A 503 32.64 34.78 17.71
C ASN A 503 33.11 33.31 17.72
N THR A 504 32.47 32.44 16.91
CA THR A 504 32.88 31.04 16.73
C THR A 504 33.89 30.90 15.58
N ALA A 505 34.93 30.09 15.80
CA ALA A 505 36.05 29.90 14.88
C ALA A 505 36.78 28.55 15.12
N LEU A 506 37.52 28.08 14.11
CA LEU A 506 38.47 26.97 14.23
C LEU A 506 39.79 27.43 14.89
N GLU A 507 40.67 26.49 15.22
CA GLU A 507 41.97 26.77 15.85
C GLU A 507 42.89 27.69 15.02
N ASP A 508 42.75 27.68 13.69
CA ASP A 508 43.49 28.55 12.76
C ASP A 508 42.89 29.98 12.62
N GLY A 509 41.77 30.24 13.30
CA GLY A 509 41.04 31.51 13.25
C GLY A 509 40.01 31.62 12.13
N ALA A 510 39.78 30.56 11.33
CA ALA A 510 38.70 30.55 10.35
C ALA A 510 37.33 30.61 11.05
N LYS A 511 36.52 31.62 10.75
CA LYS A 511 35.16 31.78 11.31
C LYS A 511 34.27 30.59 10.97
N THR A 512 33.40 30.22 11.90
CA THR A 512 32.40 29.16 11.74
C THR A 512 31.00 29.70 12.06
N GLY A 513 29.98 28.84 12.02
CA GLY A 513 28.62 29.17 12.47
C GLY A 513 28.04 30.45 11.84
N PHE A 514 27.44 31.29 12.68
CA PHE A 514 26.78 32.53 12.25
C PHE A 514 27.73 33.56 11.61
N ASP A 515 28.99 33.64 12.07
CA ASP A 515 29.95 34.60 11.53
C ASP A 515 30.48 34.21 10.15
N TYR A 516 30.58 32.90 9.87
CA TYR A 516 30.83 32.44 8.50
C TYR A 516 29.69 32.83 7.55
N VAL A 517 28.42 32.68 7.99
CA VAL A 517 27.24 33.10 7.20
C VAL A 517 27.22 34.61 6.98
N LYS A 518 27.64 35.42 7.96
CA LYS A 518 27.80 36.87 7.80
C LYS A 518 28.90 37.26 6.81
N ASP A 519 30.01 36.53 6.80
CA ASP A 519 31.07 36.76 5.82
C ASP A 519 30.62 36.37 4.40
N LEU A 520 29.84 35.29 4.24
CA LEU A 520 29.18 34.96 2.97
C LEU A 520 28.13 36.01 2.58
N HIS A 521 27.38 36.57 3.53
CA HIS A 521 26.43 37.65 3.27
C HIS A 521 27.13 38.90 2.71
N SER A 522 28.30 39.26 3.26
CA SER A 522 29.12 40.35 2.72
C SER A 522 29.60 40.12 1.28
N GLN A 523 29.63 38.86 0.84
CA GLN A 523 30.00 38.42 -0.51
C GLN A 523 28.78 38.19 -1.44
N GLY A 524 27.55 38.45 -0.98
CA GLY A 524 26.33 38.35 -1.79
C GLY A 524 25.45 37.13 -1.52
N LEU A 525 25.68 36.38 -0.42
CA LEU A 525 24.66 35.47 0.09
C LEU A 525 23.44 36.28 0.57
N THR A 526 22.24 35.86 0.21
CA THR A 526 21.00 36.61 0.52
C THR A 526 20.03 35.85 1.41
N HIS A 527 20.01 34.53 1.32
CA HIS A 527 19.09 33.67 2.05
C HIS A 527 19.80 32.42 2.55
N VAL A 528 19.39 31.95 3.71
CA VAL A 528 19.70 30.59 4.19
C VAL A 528 18.42 29.78 4.07
N GLN A 529 18.49 28.65 3.38
CA GLN A 529 17.44 27.64 3.36
C GLN A 529 17.77 26.62 4.44
N LEU A 530 16.95 26.58 5.49
CA LEU A 530 16.98 25.46 6.42
C LEU A 530 16.36 24.24 5.74
N MET A 531 16.99 23.08 5.92
CA MET A 531 16.36 21.77 5.79
C MET A 531 15.17 21.65 6.79
N PRO A 532 14.33 20.60 6.74
CA PRO A 532 13.14 20.48 7.59
C PRO A 532 13.33 20.92 9.07
N VAL A 533 12.47 21.87 9.47
CA VAL A 533 12.34 22.44 10.83
C VAL A 533 10.89 22.37 11.30
N TYR A 534 10.24 21.27 10.93
CA TYR A 534 8.99 20.81 11.51
C TYR A 534 9.26 19.46 12.18
N ASP A 535 8.45 19.08 13.17
CA ASP A 535 8.53 17.78 13.85
C ASP A 535 8.49 16.59 12.86
N PHE A 536 9.39 15.63 13.04
CA PHE A 536 9.61 14.47 12.17
C PHE A 536 9.92 13.19 12.97
N ALA A 537 9.45 12.05 12.48
CA ALA A 537 9.17 10.88 13.33
C ALA A 537 10.36 9.99 13.72
N SER A 538 11.49 10.08 13.01
CA SER A 538 12.55 9.06 13.06
C SER A 538 13.71 9.32 14.03
N VAL A 539 13.74 10.44 14.74
CA VAL A 539 14.76 10.73 15.76
C VAL A 539 14.11 10.75 17.14
N ASP A 540 14.62 9.92 18.07
CA ASP A 540 14.14 9.95 19.45
C ASP A 540 14.72 11.17 20.19
N GLU A 541 13.88 12.19 20.36
CA GLU A 541 14.24 13.44 21.04
C GLU A 541 14.62 13.24 22.51
N THR A 542 14.26 12.10 23.12
CA THR A 542 14.68 11.76 24.49
C THR A 542 16.09 11.18 24.57
N LYS A 543 16.74 10.88 23.42
CA LYS A 543 18.08 10.25 23.34
C LYS A 543 19.02 10.90 22.31
N LEU A 544 19.04 12.23 22.26
CA LEU A 544 19.83 12.98 21.27
C LEU A 544 21.36 12.70 21.30
N ASP A 545 21.90 12.29 22.45
CA ASP A 545 23.33 11.99 22.64
C ASP A 545 23.76 10.59 22.13
N THR A 546 22.83 9.70 21.75
CA THR A 546 23.18 8.35 21.28
C THR A 546 23.23 8.28 19.75
N ALA A 547 24.40 8.58 19.19
CA ALA A 547 24.70 8.31 17.79
C ALA A 547 24.83 6.78 17.52
N PRO A 548 24.45 6.27 16.34
CA PRO A 548 23.96 6.99 15.16
C PRO A 548 22.44 7.25 15.14
N GLU A 549 21.68 6.77 16.13
CA GLU A 549 20.21 6.79 16.14
C GLU A 549 19.59 8.20 16.26
N SER A 550 20.40 9.23 16.55
CA SER A 550 19.95 10.62 16.68
C SER A 550 20.10 11.50 15.43
N TYR A 551 20.20 10.92 14.23
CA TYR A 551 20.33 11.68 12.97
C TYR A 551 19.27 11.31 11.91
N ASN A 552 18.55 12.31 11.42
CA ASN A 552 17.84 12.30 10.15
C ASN A 552 17.91 13.71 9.52
N TRP A 553 17.61 13.81 8.23
CA TRP A 553 17.34 15.06 7.50
C TRP A 553 15.94 15.64 7.73
N GLY A 554 15.01 14.86 8.30
CA GLY A 554 13.67 15.30 8.69
C GLY A 554 12.63 15.31 7.57
N TYR A 555 12.82 14.52 6.50
CA TYR A 555 11.87 14.40 5.38
C TYR A 555 10.71 13.40 5.64
N ASP A 556 10.47 13.06 6.90
CA ASP A 556 9.43 12.17 7.41
C ASP A 556 8.51 12.92 8.40
N PRO A 557 7.64 13.84 7.90
CA PRO A 557 6.93 14.80 8.75
C PRO A 557 5.94 14.12 9.71
N GLN A 558 5.92 14.57 10.96
CA GLN A 558 4.98 14.16 11.99
C GLN A 558 3.98 15.28 12.30
N GLN A 559 4.43 16.49 12.65
CA GLN A 559 3.55 17.66 12.87
C GLN A 559 4.03 18.91 12.12
N TYR A 560 3.42 19.20 10.96
CA TYR A 560 3.76 20.32 10.06
C TYR A 560 3.74 21.75 10.65
N ASN A 561 3.27 21.92 11.89
CA ASN A 561 3.10 23.22 12.55
C ASN A 561 3.81 23.30 13.92
N VAL A 562 4.55 22.25 14.29
CA VAL A 562 5.43 22.13 15.47
C VAL A 562 6.88 22.15 14.96
N PRO A 563 7.82 22.89 15.57
CA PRO A 563 9.22 22.99 15.14
C PRO A 563 10.18 21.99 15.80
#